data_AF-A0A0T5ZQB8-F1
#
_entry.id   AF-A0A0T5ZQB8-F1
#
_cell.length_a   1.000
_cell.length_b   1.000
_cell.length_c   1.000
_cell.angle_alpha   90.00
_cell.angle_beta   90.00
_cell.angle_gamma   90.00
#
_symmetry.space_group_name_H-M   'P 1'
#
loop_
_entity.id
_entity.type
_entity.pdbx_description
1 polymer ?
#
loop_
_entity_poly.entity_id
_entity_poly.type
_entity_poly.pdbx_seq_one_letter_code
_entity_poly.pdbx_strand_id
1 'polypeptide(L)'
;ALHPLPLLRELTELVPVDAWLTTVSLDTKGVEITGQATAANQLIPLLEGSARLEKVEFASPVTKGRDKEQFRIRASWETPPATVAPAGPAGPPAAPPAARPRGAR
;
A
#
# COMPACT_ATOMS: atom_id res chain seq x y z
N ALA A 1 -21.26 2.25 9.07
CA ALA A 1 -21.78 2.65 7.75
C ALA A 1 -20.63 3.24 6.95
N LEU A 2 -20.64 3.10 5.62
CA LEU A 2 -19.62 3.74 4.77
C LEU A 2 -19.91 5.25 4.72
N HIS A 3 -18.90 6.07 5.02
CA HIS A 3 -18.99 7.53 5.01
C HIS A 3 -18.06 8.11 3.93
N PRO A 4 -18.48 8.10 2.65
CA PRO A 4 -17.63 8.48 1.53
C PRO A 4 -17.23 9.96 1.53
N LEU A 5 -18.13 10.87 1.95
CA LEU A 5 -17.86 12.31 1.91
C LEU A 5 -16.77 12.75 2.91
N PRO A 6 -16.79 12.32 4.19
CA PRO A 6 -15.69 12.62 5.12
C PRO A 6 -14.33 12.08 4.65
N LEU A 7 -14.30 10.87 4.08
CA LEU A 7 -13.05 10.30 3.55
C LEU A 7 -12.52 11.09 2.37
N LEU A 8 -13.38 11.41 1.39
CA LEU A 8 -12.98 12.19 0.23
C LEU A 8 -12.41 13.54 0.64
N ARG A 9 -13.00 14.18 1.66
CA ARG A 9 -12.45 15.42 2.23
C ARG A 9 -11.04 15.22 2.78
N GLU A 10 -10.82 14.23 3.64
CA GLU A 10 -9.47 13.96 4.18
C GLU A 10 -8.46 13.63 3.08
N LEU A 11 -8.84 12.78 2.11
CA LEU A 11 -7.97 12.47 0.98
C LEU A 11 -7.64 13.74 0.18
N THR A 12 -8.59 14.66 -0.01
CA THR A 12 -8.32 15.92 -0.73
C THR A 12 -7.40 16.86 0.06
N GLU A 13 -7.44 16.82 1.40
CA GLU A 13 -6.56 17.59 2.27
C GLU A 13 -5.15 16.96 2.37
N LEU A 14 -5.05 15.63 2.31
CA LEU A 14 -3.79 14.87 2.40
C LEU A 14 -3.06 14.71 1.07
N VAL A 15 -3.79 14.68 -0.05
CA VAL A 15 -3.20 14.45 -1.38
C VAL A 15 -2.37 15.67 -1.76
N PRO A 16 -1.06 15.49 -1.98
CA PRO A 16 -0.19 16.60 -2.32
C PRO A 16 -0.44 17.07 -3.76
N VAL A 17 -0.07 18.32 -4.05
CA VAL A 17 -0.29 18.97 -5.37
C VAL A 17 0.39 18.23 -6.53
N ASP A 18 1.34 17.37 -6.24
CA ASP A 18 2.11 16.58 -7.20
C ASP A 18 1.50 15.19 -7.45
N ALA A 19 0.37 14.85 -6.82
CA ALA A 19 -0.39 13.61 -7.01
C ALA A 19 -1.82 13.88 -7.48
N TRP A 20 -2.25 13.13 -8.50
CA TRP A 20 -3.60 13.18 -9.07
C TRP A 20 -4.29 11.83 -8.95
N LEU A 21 -5.46 11.84 -8.33
CA LEU A 21 -6.31 10.67 -8.21
C LEU A 21 -7.16 10.52 -9.47
N THR A 22 -7.18 9.32 -10.06
CA THR A 22 -8.04 9.00 -11.21
C THR A 22 -9.23 8.14 -10.81
N THR A 23 -9.09 7.31 -9.78
CA THR A 23 -10.17 6.44 -9.32
C THR A 23 -10.07 6.21 -7.82
N VAL A 24 -11.19 6.34 -7.12
CA VAL A 24 -11.33 6.01 -5.70
C VAL A 24 -12.51 5.05 -5.57
N SER A 25 -12.23 3.82 -5.14
CA SER A 25 -13.21 2.77 -4.91
C SER A 25 -13.33 2.52 -3.41
N LEU A 26 -14.55 2.62 -2.87
CA LEU A 26 -14.81 2.36 -1.45
C LEU A 26 -15.68 1.11 -1.33
N ASP A 27 -15.23 0.16 -0.52
CA ASP A 27 -15.92 -1.08 -0.24
C ASP A 27 -16.11 -1.27 1.27
N THR A 28 -16.85 -2.30 1.69
CA THR A 28 -17.00 -2.63 3.11
C THR A 28 -15.70 -3.06 3.79
N LYS A 29 -14.69 -3.47 3.02
CA LYS A 29 -13.39 -3.94 3.53
C LYS A 29 -12.33 -2.84 3.59
N GLY A 30 -12.45 -1.80 2.75
CA GLY A 30 -11.44 -0.76 2.66
C GLY A 30 -11.65 0.20 1.50
N VAL A 31 -10.57 0.86 1.09
CA VAL A 31 -10.53 1.80 -0.03
C VAL A 31 -9.39 1.42 -0.97
N GLU A 32 -9.63 1.55 -2.27
CA GLU A 32 -8.62 1.46 -3.30
C GLU A 32 -8.52 2.79 -4.04
N ILE A 33 -7.30 3.27 -4.22
CA ILE A 33 -6.97 4.57 -4.78
C ILE A 33 -6.01 4.33 -5.94
N THR A 34 -6.40 4.75 -7.14
CA THR A 34 -5.56 4.72 -8.34
C THR A 34 -5.29 6.14 -8.81
N GLY A 35 -4.07 6.40 -9.27
CA GLY A 35 -3.66 7.72 -9.69
C GLY A 35 -2.26 7.79 -10.27
N GLN A 36 -1.77 9.02 -10.40
CA GLN A 36 -0.42 9.33 -10.83
C GLN A 36 0.21 10.36 -9.91
N ALA A 37 1.47 10.16 -9.52
CA ALA A 37 2.20 11.07 -8.64
C ALA A 37 3.63 11.29 -9.12
N THR A 38 4.27 12.38 -8.69
CA THR A 38 5.70 12.56 -8.94
C THR A 38 6.54 11.54 -8.16
N ALA A 39 6.14 11.23 -6.93
CA ALA A 39 6.75 10.18 -6.11
C ALA A 39 5.66 9.37 -5.39
N ALA A 40 5.25 8.24 -5.97
CA ALA A 40 4.16 7.43 -5.42
C ALA A 40 4.48 6.88 -4.02
N ASN A 41 5.75 6.58 -3.75
CA ASN A 41 6.20 6.04 -2.45
C ASN A 41 5.97 7.01 -1.28
N GLN A 42 5.85 8.31 -1.53
CA GLN A 42 5.56 9.28 -0.47
C GLN A 42 4.08 9.28 -0.05
N LEU A 43 3.18 8.70 -0.85
CA LEU A 43 1.76 8.65 -0.52
C LEU A 43 1.44 7.62 0.57
N ILE A 44 2.22 6.54 0.68
CA ILE A 44 2.02 5.51 1.69
C ILE A 44 2.06 6.09 3.11
N PRO A 45 3.15 6.76 3.57
CA PRO A 45 3.21 7.29 4.93
C PRO A 45 2.18 8.40 5.20
N LEU A 46 1.76 9.16 4.18
CA LEU A 46 0.70 10.16 4.32
C LEU A 46 -0.66 9.51 4.60
N LEU A 47 -0.97 8.42 3.91
CA LEU A 47 -2.21 7.67 4.09
C LEU A 47 -2.20 6.87 5.40
N GLU A 48 -1.04 6.33 5.81
CA GLU A 48 -0.86 5.66 7.12
C GLU A 48 -1.05 6.61 8.31
N GLY A 49 -0.86 7.91 8.10
CA GLY A 49 -1.15 8.94 9.12
C GLY A 49 -2.64 9.21 9.35
N SER A 50 -3.54 8.65 8.53
CA SER A 50 -4.98 8.85 8.69
C SER A 50 -5.55 7.94 9.78
N ALA A 51 -6.35 8.50 10.69
CA ALA A 51 -7.06 7.75 11.74
C ALA A 51 -8.23 6.88 11.22
N ARG A 52 -8.40 6.75 9.91
CA ARG A 52 -9.49 5.97 9.28
C ARG A 52 -8.98 4.80 8.45
N LEU A 53 -7.70 4.81 8.13
CA LEU A 53 -7.08 3.89 7.19
C LEU A 53 -5.95 3.14 7.88
N GLU A 54 -5.90 1.83 7.67
CA GLU A 54 -4.80 1.00 8.14
C GLU A 54 -4.38 -0.01 7.07
N LYS A 55 -3.19 -0.59 7.23
CA LYS A 55 -2.60 -1.53 6.25
C LYS A 55 -2.55 -0.94 4.84
N VAL A 56 -2.02 0.27 4.72
CA VAL A 56 -1.84 0.94 3.43
C VAL A 56 -0.71 0.25 2.67
N GLU A 57 -0.99 -0.24 1.46
CA GLU A 57 0.00 -0.94 0.64
C GLU A 57 -0.26 -0.72 -0.85
N PHE A 58 0.79 -0.90 -1.67
CA PHE A 58 0.63 -0.90 -3.12
C PHE A 58 -0.09 -2.17 -3.57
N ALA A 59 -1.29 -2.03 -4.13
CA ALA A 59 -2.03 -3.13 -4.72
C ALA A 59 -1.48 -3.55 -6.10
N SER A 60 -0.58 -2.76 -6.68
CA SER A 60 0.09 -3.06 -7.95
C SER A 60 1.47 -2.41 -7.99
N PRO A 61 2.42 -2.97 -8.77
CA PRO A 61 3.73 -2.36 -8.95
C PRO A 61 3.62 -0.91 -9.43
N VAL A 62 4.40 -0.01 -8.83
CA VAL A 62 4.51 1.38 -9.28
C VAL A 62 5.21 1.39 -10.63
N THR A 63 4.58 1.98 -11.64
CA THR A 63 5.14 2.07 -12.99
C THR A 63 5.47 3.51 -13.33
N LYS A 64 6.67 3.77 -13.85
CA LYS A 64 7.01 5.11 -14.36
C LYS A 64 6.31 5.34 -15.71
N GLY A 65 5.40 6.30 -15.74
CA GLY A 65 4.84 6.86 -16.97
C GLY A 65 5.80 7.86 -17.63
N ARG A 66 5.30 8.60 -18.63
CA ARG A 66 6.09 9.65 -19.30
C ARG A 66 6.51 10.77 -18.34
N ASP A 67 5.57 11.23 -17.51
CA ASP A 67 5.76 12.41 -16.67
C ASP A 67 5.61 12.10 -15.16
N LYS A 68 4.82 11.09 -14.81
CA LYS A 68 4.49 10.71 -13.43
C LYS A 68 4.47 9.20 -13.25
N GLU A 69 4.67 8.77 -12.00
CA GLU A 69 4.55 7.39 -11.56
C GLU A 69 3.07 7.02 -11.41
N GLN A 70 2.63 5.99 -12.10
CA GLN A 70 1.30 5.42 -11.93
C GLN A 70 1.32 4.49 -10.73
N PHE A 71 0.31 4.62 -9.88
CA PHE A 71 0.19 3.83 -8.67
C PHE A 71 -1.23 3.33 -8.48
N ARG A 72 -1.31 2.23 -7.74
CA ARG A 72 -2.56 1.74 -7.15
C ARG A 72 -2.27 1.37 -5.70
N ILE A 73 -2.93 2.06 -4.78
CA ILE A 73 -2.81 1.86 -3.34
C ILE A 73 -4.12 1.30 -2.83
N ARG A 74 -4.04 0.32 -1.94
CA ARG A 74 -5.18 -0.18 -1.19
C ARG A 74 -4.94 0.05 0.30
N ALA A 75 -6.01 0.32 1.03
CA ALA A 75 -6.00 0.45 2.48
C ALA A 75 -7.26 -0.21 3.04
N SER A 76 -7.16 -0.74 4.26
CA SER A 76 -8.29 -1.29 5.00
C SER A 76 -8.89 -0.21 5.92
N TRP A 77 -10.16 -0.34 6.30
CA TRP A 77 -10.75 0.54 7.31
C TRP A 77 -10.13 0.28 8.67
N GLU A 78 -9.89 1.36 9.43
CA GLU A 78 -9.53 1.25 10.84
C GLU A 78 -10.61 0.47 11.60
N THR A 79 -10.30 -0.79 11.89
CA THR A 79 -10.98 -1.62 12.86
C THR A 79 -10.30 -1.33 14.19
N PRO A 80 -11.04 -1.03 15.27
CA PRO A 80 -10.45 -0.90 16.59
C PRO A 80 -9.55 -2.12 16.83
N PRO A 81 -8.25 -1.94 17.09
CA PRO A 81 -7.30 -3.03 17.06
C PRO A 81 -7.69 -4.04 18.14
N ALA A 82 -8.26 -5.16 17.71
CA ALA A 82 -8.33 -6.36 18.53
C ALA A 82 -6.92 -6.94 18.57
N THR A 83 -6.07 -6.34 19.42
CA THR A 83 -4.74 -6.80 19.80
C THR A 83 -3.71 -6.84 18.67
N VAL A 84 -2.71 -5.97 18.83
CA VAL A 84 -1.35 -6.10 18.28
C VAL A 84 -0.90 -7.57 18.24
N ALA A 85 -0.97 -8.21 17.08
CA ALA A 85 -0.18 -9.39 16.81
C ALA A 85 1.18 -8.91 16.31
N PRO A 86 2.28 -9.16 17.04
CA PRO A 86 3.60 -8.71 16.61
C PRO A 86 3.95 -9.40 15.30
N ALA A 87 4.25 -8.57 14.29
CA ALA A 87 4.86 -9.00 13.05
C ALA A 87 6.18 -9.71 13.39
N GLY A 88 6.19 -11.03 13.27
CA GLY A 88 7.42 -11.80 13.23
C GLY A 88 8.24 -11.36 12.00
N PRO A 89 9.58 -11.28 12.10
CA PRO A 89 10.41 -10.90 10.97
C PRO A 89 10.35 -12.01 9.91
N ALA A 90 9.65 -11.75 8.82
CA ALA A 90 9.80 -12.52 7.58
C ALA A 90 11.22 -12.30 7.06
N GLY A 91 11.99 -13.39 7.01
CA GLY A 91 13.38 -13.38 6.57
C GLY A 91 13.56 -13.05 5.08
N PRO A 92 14.79 -12.78 4.63
CA PRO A 92 15.08 -12.59 3.21
C PRO A 92 14.98 -13.91 2.41
N PRO A 93 14.48 -13.88 1.17
CA PRO A 93 14.39 -15.04 0.29
C PRO A 93 15.61 -15.20 -0.65
N ALA A 94 15.68 -16.40 -1.26
CA ALA A 94 16.40 -16.79 -2.48
C ALA A 94 17.93 -17.06 -2.37
N ALA A 95 18.54 -18.08 -2.98
CA ALA A 95 18.15 -19.21 -3.85
C ALA A 95 19.40 -20.13 -4.07
N PRO A 96 19.29 -21.35 -4.63
CA PRO A 96 20.36 -22.38 -4.65
C PRO A 96 21.31 -22.26 -5.87
N PRO A 97 22.41 -23.04 -5.98
CA PRO A 97 22.34 -24.32 -6.72
C PRO A 97 23.29 -25.48 -6.26
N ALA A 98 22.84 -26.69 -6.64
CA ALA A 98 23.52 -27.97 -6.92
C ALA A 98 25.04 -28.19 -6.65
N ALA A 99 25.38 -29.33 -6.02
CA ALA A 99 25.87 -30.56 -6.69
C ALA A 99 26.74 -31.45 -5.74
N ARG A 100 26.33 -32.72 -5.61
CA ARG A 100 27.10 -33.89 -5.11
C ARG A 100 28.36 -34.16 -5.98
N PRO A 101 29.29 -35.12 -5.69
CA PRO A 101 29.23 -36.24 -4.71
C PRO A 101 30.56 -36.55 -3.94
N ARG A 102 30.53 -37.62 -3.10
CA ARG A 102 31.40 -38.83 -3.20
C ARG A 102 32.26 -39.20 -1.96
N GLY A 103 32.11 -40.46 -1.54
CA GLY A 103 33.11 -41.31 -0.87
C GLY A 103 33.10 -41.19 0.66
N ALA A 104 32.60 -42.14 1.45
CA ALA A 104 33.06 -43.53 1.63
C ALA A 104 34.56 -43.62 1.93
N ARG A 105 34.94 -43.65 3.21
CA ARG A 105 35.58 -44.82 3.84
C ARG A 105 35.67 -44.64 5.36
#